data_AF-A0A1B6I218-F1
#
_entry.id   AF-A0A1B6I218-F1
#
_cell.length_a   1.000
_cell.length_b   1.000
_cell.length_c   1.000
_cell.angle_alpha   90.00
_cell.angle_beta   90.00
_cell.angle_gamma   90.00
#
_symmetry.space_group_name_H-M   'P 1'
#
loop_
_entity.id
_entity.type
_entity.pdbx_description
1 polymer ?
#
loop_
_entity_poly.entity_id
_entity_poly.type
_entity_poly.pdbx_seq_one_letter_code
_entity_poly.pdbx_strand_id
1 'polypeptide(L)'
;MVILKSLLSMGFGPSRFSTASLKGNTSTAPLRSLAMLMSTQAMSRQTLTKSLELVTAGPVRVDQGAVMTDTPRPLVVMLAWMLAKKKHINKYCEFYVRRGCDVLTINITPWQLLWPVSGSQVVADEVLHFLHQNKSCQPLYLHGFSVGGYVWGEVMVKMKQDLPRYQPVIDRIVGQAWDSAADVTEIQ
;
A
#
# COMPACT_ATOMS: atom_id res chain seq x y z
N MET A 1 9.92 -5.98 -39.67
CA MET A 1 9.74 -6.32 -41.10
C MET A 1 9.39 -7.81 -41.14
N VAL A 2 8.11 -8.17 -41.04
CA VAL A 2 7.23 -8.59 -42.18
C VAL A 2 7.52 -10.06 -42.55
N ILE A 3 6.62 -11.06 -42.62
CA ILE A 3 5.16 -11.28 -42.59
C ILE A 3 4.98 -12.84 -42.50
N LEU A 4 4.22 -13.43 -41.56
CA LEU A 4 2.83 -13.95 -41.65
C LEU A 4 2.44 -14.87 -42.84
N LYS A 5 1.89 -16.08 -42.53
CA LYS A 5 0.76 -16.85 -43.16
C LYS A 5 1.01 -18.37 -43.01
N SER A 6 0.09 -19.20 -42.50
CA SER A 6 -1.15 -19.68 -43.15
C SER A 6 -2.06 -20.43 -42.13
N LEU A 7 -3.32 -20.02 -41.92
CA LEU A 7 -4.61 -20.66 -42.32
C LEU A 7 -4.76 -22.17 -42.02
N LEU A 8 -5.65 -22.58 -41.10
CA LEU A 8 -7.13 -22.83 -41.23
C LEU A 8 -7.50 -24.10 -42.02
N SER A 9 -8.10 -25.07 -41.31
CA SER A 9 -8.98 -26.14 -41.82
C SER A 9 -9.93 -26.53 -40.68
N MET A 10 -11.16 -26.01 -40.67
CA MET A 10 -12.42 -26.66 -41.11
C MET A 10 -13.00 -27.69 -40.13
N GLY A 11 -14.25 -27.43 -39.71
CA GLY A 11 -15.10 -28.36 -38.99
C GLY A 11 -16.42 -27.73 -38.52
N PHE A 12 -17.30 -27.36 -39.46
CA PHE A 12 -18.71 -27.05 -39.18
C PHE A 12 -19.49 -28.37 -39.12
N GLY A 13 -20.21 -28.61 -38.02
CA GLY A 13 -21.16 -29.71 -37.86
C GLY A 13 -22.46 -29.20 -37.21
N PRO A 14 -23.63 -29.74 -37.58
CA PRO A 14 -24.92 -29.10 -37.33
C PRO A 14 -25.42 -29.30 -35.89
N SER A 15 -26.16 -28.29 -35.45
CA SER A 15 -26.90 -28.18 -34.20
C SER A 15 -27.95 -29.28 -34.04
N ARG A 16 -27.92 -29.98 -32.90
CA ARG A 16 -29.08 -30.69 -32.33
C ARG A 16 -29.54 -29.92 -31.10
N PHE A 17 -30.72 -29.32 -31.20
CA PHE A 17 -31.46 -28.83 -30.04
C PHE A 17 -32.01 -30.02 -29.27
N SER A 18 -31.56 -30.19 -28.02
CA SER A 18 -32.19 -31.08 -27.05
C SER A 18 -32.76 -30.21 -25.93
N THR A 19 -34.09 -30.16 -25.86
CA THR A 19 -34.83 -29.65 -24.71
C THR A 19 -34.66 -30.61 -23.55
N ALA A 20 -33.94 -30.20 -22.50
CA ALA A 20 -33.85 -30.93 -21.25
C ALA A 20 -34.14 -30.00 -20.06
N SER A 21 -34.92 -30.54 -19.14
CA SER A 21 -35.70 -29.88 -18.10
C SER A 21 -34.88 -29.12 -17.06
N LEU A 22 -35.44 -27.99 -16.62
CA LEU A 22 -35.10 -27.26 -15.39
C LEU A 22 -35.07 -28.20 -14.19
N LYS A 23 -33.98 -28.16 -13.41
CA LYS A 23 -33.91 -28.56 -12.00
C LYS A 23 -32.65 -28.01 -11.34
N GLY A 24 -32.80 -27.46 -10.14
CA GLY A 24 -31.75 -27.50 -9.12
C GLY A 24 -30.88 -26.25 -9.01
N ASN A 25 -31.34 -25.37 -8.14
CA ASN A 25 -30.65 -24.23 -7.57
C ASN A 25 -29.37 -24.64 -6.81
N THR A 26 -28.20 -24.10 -7.19
CA THR A 26 -27.12 -23.71 -6.26
C THR A 26 -26.24 -22.65 -6.95
N SER A 27 -26.60 -21.39 -6.77
CA SER A 27 -25.72 -20.27 -7.10
C SER A 27 -24.47 -20.34 -6.21
N THR A 28 -23.37 -20.89 -6.71
CA THR A 28 -22.06 -20.67 -6.13
C THR A 28 -21.65 -19.25 -6.50
N ALA A 29 -22.16 -18.27 -5.75
CA ALA A 29 -21.51 -16.97 -5.69
C ALA A 29 -20.03 -17.23 -5.32
N PRO A 30 -19.06 -16.61 -6.01
CA PRO A 30 -17.66 -16.87 -5.72
C PRO A 30 -17.42 -16.48 -4.26
N LEU A 31 -16.71 -17.33 -3.50
CA LEU A 31 -16.33 -17.08 -2.10
C LEU A 31 -15.68 -15.69 -1.88
N ARG A 32 -15.16 -15.07 -2.94
CA ARG A 32 -14.69 -13.68 -2.98
C ARG A 32 -15.78 -12.63 -2.69
N SER A 33 -17.02 -12.85 -3.13
CA SER A 33 -18.15 -11.94 -2.90
C SER A 33 -18.65 -11.96 -1.45
N LEU A 34 -18.49 -13.07 -0.72
CA LEU A 34 -18.86 -13.14 0.70
C LEU A 34 -17.80 -12.48 1.60
N ALA A 35 -16.50 -12.63 1.28
CA ALA A 35 -15.43 -11.92 1.97
C ALA A 35 -15.53 -10.39 1.79
N MET A 36 -16.03 -9.95 0.63
CA MET A 36 -16.33 -8.54 0.36
C MET A 36 -17.55 -8.02 1.15
N LEU A 37 -18.46 -8.92 1.57
CA LEU A 37 -19.69 -8.58 2.25
C LEU A 37 -19.58 -8.52 3.79
N MET A 38 -18.47 -8.98 4.38
CA MET A 38 -18.35 -9.18 5.83
C MET A 38 -16.96 -8.80 6.35
N SER A 39 -16.69 -7.49 6.41
CA SER A 39 -15.78 -6.97 7.43
C SER A 39 -16.09 -5.50 7.70
N THR A 40 -17.06 -5.27 8.58
CA THR A 40 -17.04 -4.09 9.46
C THR A 40 -16.09 -4.37 10.63
N GLN A 41 -14.90 -4.94 10.38
CA GLN A 41 -13.91 -5.02 11.44
C GLN A 41 -13.47 -3.60 11.76
N ALA A 42 -13.61 -3.22 13.03
CA ALA A 42 -13.10 -1.97 13.53
C ALA A 42 -11.59 -1.92 13.26
N MET A 43 -11.14 -0.88 12.56
CA MET A 43 -9.71 -0.71 12.30
C MET A 43 -8.97 -0.52 13.62
N SER A 44 -7.89 -1.27 13.83
CA SER A 44 -6.96 -1.03 14.93
C SER A 44 -5.93 0.02 14.52
N ARG A 45 -5.59 0.93 15.43
CA ARG A 45 -4.57 1.97 15.21
C ARG A 45 -3.52 1.89 16.30
N GLN A 46 -2.27 1.96 15.89
CA GLN A 46 -1.12 1.92 16.79
C GLN A 46 -0.17 3.04 16.42
N THR A 47 -0.01 3.99 17.34
CA THR A 47 0.97 5.07 17.22
C THR A 47 2.35 4.50 17.50
N LEU A 48 3.20 4.47 16.48
CA LEU A 48 4.58 3.97 16.59
C LEU A 48 5.50 5.09 17.07
N THR A 49 5.35 6.26 16.47
CA THR A 49 6.06 7.50 16.82
C THR A 49 5.08 8.67 16.71
N LYS A 50 5.54 9.90 16.95
CA LYS A 50 4.70 11.09 16.72
C LYS A 50 4.33 11.28 15.25
N SER A 51 5.14 10.75 14.34
CA SER A 51 4.96 10.89 12.89
C SER A 51 4.38 9.63 12.23
N LEU A 52 4.55 8.44 12.84
CA LEU A 52 4.10 7.16 12.29
C LEU A 52 2.93 6.57 13.07
N GLU A 53 1.84 6.26 12.37
CA GLU A 53 0.71 5.49 12.90
C GLU A 53 0.38 4.32 11.96
N LEU A 54 0.34 3.11 12.51
CA LEU A 54 -0.03 1.89 11.80
C LEU A 54 -1.53 1.62 11.96
N VAL A 55 -2.21 1.35 10.84
CA VAL A 55 -3.65 1.09 10.79
C VAL A 55 -3.90 -0.25 10.11
N THR A 56 -4.69 -1.11 10.74
CA THR A 56 -4.88 -2.51 10.31
C THR A 56 -6.33 -2.96 10.48
N ALA A 57 -6.73 -4.04 9.80
CA ALA A 57 -8.11 -4.57 9.84
C ALA A 57 -8.50 -5.25 11.17
N GLY A 58 -7.55 -5.49 12.09
CA GLY A 58 -7.81 -6.24 13.31
C GLY A 58 -6.71 -6.01 14.35
N PRO A 59 -6.78 -6.69 15.51
CA PRO A 59 -5.73 -6.56 16.51
C PRO A 59 -4.42 -7.12 15.97
N VAL A 60 -3.40 -6.27 15.96
CA VAL A 60 -2.03 -6.63 15.60
C VAL A 60 -1.19 -6.29 16.81
N ARG A 61 -0.21 -7.13 17.16
CA ARG A 61 0.73 -6.78 18.21
C ARG A 61 1.93 -6.12 17.57
N VAL A 62 2.25 -4.91 18.03
CA VAL A 62 3.53 -4.30 17.73
C VAL A 62 4.37 -4.33 19.00
N ASP A 63 5.52 -4.98 18.93
CA ASP A 63 6.49 -5.01 20.02
C ASP A 63 7.79 -4.35 19.56
N GLN A 64 8.24 -3.32 20.29
CA GLN A 64 9.43 -2.53 19.94
C GLN A 64 9.50 -2.11 18.46
N GLY A 65 8.36 -1.74 17.85
CA GLY A 65 8.27 -1.34 16.44
C GLY A 65 8.21 -2.50 15.42
N ALA A 66 8.36 -3.75 15.86
CA ALA A 66 8.16 -4.93 15.05
C ALA A 66 6.69 -5.37 15.05
N VAL A 67 6.11 -5.50 13.86
CA VAL A 67 4.76 -5.99 13.60
C VAL A 67 4.77 -7.52 13.70
N MET A 68 4.17 -8.04 14.76
CA MET A 68 3.99 -9.48 14.96
C MET A 68 2.76 -9.92 14.18
N THR A 69 2.99 -10.58 13.05
CA THR A 69 1.93 -11.17 12.23
C THR A 69 2.35 -12.55 11.73
N ASP A 70 1.42 -13.49 11.78
CA ASP A 70 1.65 -14.88 11.34
C ASP A 70 1.66 -15.01 9.81
N THR A 71 1.20 -13.98 9.09
CA THR A 71 1.08 -14.00 7.63
C THR A 71 1.62 -12.70 7.02
N PRO A 72 2.38 -12.76 5.90
CA PRO A 72 2.74 -11.57 5.15
C PRO A 72 1.49 -10.82 4.70
N ARG A 73 1.43 -9.51 4.97
CA ARG A 73 0.34 -8.65 4.52
C ARG A 73 0.89 -7.48 3.72
N PRO A 74 0.21 -7.08 2.62
CA PRO A 74 0.58 -5.89 1.89
C PRO A 74 0.51 -4.66 2.80
N LEU A 75 1.49 -3.77 2.67
CA LEU A 75 1.56 -2.53 3.44
C LEU A 75 1.52 -1.33 2.50
N VAL A 76 0.61 -0.41 2.76
CA VAL A 76 0.57 0.89 2.10
C VAL A 76 1.31 1.90 2.96
N VAL A 77 2.39 2.47 2.42
CA VAL A 77 3.13 3.59 3.01
C VAL A 77 2.44 4.88 2.54
N MET A 78 1.57 5.40 3.40
CA MET A 78 0.75 6.57 3.11
C MET A 78 1.38 7.84 3.67
N LEU A 79 1.94 8.66 2.79
CA LEU A 79 2.55 9.95 3.15
C LEU A 79 1.49 11.04 3.08
N ALA A 80 0.99 11.44 4.25
CA ALA A 80 -0.07 12.42 4.37
C ALA A 80 0.36 13.81 3.89
N TRP A 81 -0.61 14.62 3.45
CA TRP A 81 -0.38 16.04 3.21
C TRP A 81 -0.18 16.81 4.52
N MET A 82 0.38 18.01 4.43
CA MET A 82 0.66 18.84 5.60
C MET A 82 -0.63 19.24 6.33
N LEU A 83 -0.63 19.14 7.67
CA LEU A 83 -1.78 19.44 8.53
C LEU A 83 -3.05 18.62 8.20
N ALA A 84 -2.87 17.41 7.66
CA ALA A 84 -3.99 16.52 7.39
C ALA A 84 -4.81 16.22 8.65
N LYS A 85 -6.12 16.48 8.57
CA LYS A 85 -7.03 16.07 9.65
C LYS A 85 -7.23 14.56 9.58
N LYS A 86 -7.18 13.89 10.74
CA LYS A 86 -7.37 12.44 10.87
C LYS A 86 -8.58 11.91 10.08
N LYS A 87 -9.71 12.64 10.09
CA LYS A 87 -10.93 12.27 9.36
C LYS A 87 -10.74 12.05 7.85
N HIS A 88 -9.81 12.76 7.22
CA HIS A 88 -9.57 12.64 5.78
C HIS A 88 -8.63 11.46 5.48
N ILE A 89 -7.54 11.34 6.25
CA ILE A 89 -6.63 10.20 6.18
C ILE A 89 -7.37 8.89 6.45
N ASN A 90 -8.31 8.88 7.39
CA ASN A 90 -9.12 7.70 7.70
C ASN A 90 -9.88 7.15 6.51
N LYS A 91 -10.37 7.99 5.59
CA LYS A 91 -11.07 7.51 4.39
C LYS A 91 -10.15 6.70 3.49
N TYR A 92 -8.88 7.12 3.37
CA TYR A 92 -7.87 6.39 2.63
C TYR A 92 -7.42 5.13 3.37
N CYS A 93 -7.25 5.19 4.70
CA CYS A 93 -6.97 4.00 5.49
C CYS A 93 -8.07 2.94 5.29
N GLU A 94 -9.34 3.32 5.43
CA GLU A 94 -10.47 2.40 5.22
C GLU A 94 -10.48 1.81 3.82
N PHE A 95 -10.18 2.62 2.80
CA PHE A 95 -10.12 2.16 1.42
C PHE A 95 -9.11 1.01 1.23
N TYR A 96 -7.92 1.12 1.81
CA TYR A 96 -6.86 0.12 1.71
C TYR A 96 -7.08 -1.07 2.64
N VAL A 97 -7.49 -0.82 3.88
CA VAL A 97 -7.76 -1.87 4.87
C VAL A 97 -8.88 -2.79 4.40
N ARG A 98 -9.94 -2.26 3.79
CA ARG A 98 -11.02 -3.08 3.20
C ARG A 98 -10.56 -3.96 2.04
N ARG A 99 -9.40 -3.67 1.45
CA ARG A 99 -8.76 -4.47 0.39
C ARG A 99 -7.70 -5.44 0.91
N GLY A 100 -7.58 -5.55 2.23
CA GLY A 100 -6.63 -6.46 2.89
C GLY A 100 -5.21 -5.89 3.03
N CYS A 101 -5.02 -4.58 2.84
CA CYS A 101 -3.73 -3.93 3.08
C CYS A 101 -3.68 -3.31 4.47
N ASP A 102 -2.58 -3.50 5.19
CA ASP A 102 -2.25 -2.63 6.32
C ASP A 102 -1.78 -1.26 5.79
N VAL A 103 -1.85 -0.25 6.63
CA VAL A 103 -1.53 1.13 6.23
C VAL A 103 -0.63 1.77 7.28
N LEU A 104 0.60 2.10 6.90
CA LEU A 104 1.48 2.97 7.66
C LEU A 104 1.21 4.40 7.24
N THR A 105 0.71 5.23 8.13
CA THR A 105 0.48 6.65 7.89
C THR A 105 1.66 7.46 8.41
N ILE A 106 2.17 8.37 7.57
CA ILE A 106 3.31 9.23 7.87
C ILE A 106 2.82 10.67 7.84
N ASN A 107 2.99 11.37 8.95
CA ASN A 107 2.62 12.77 9.10
C ASN A 107 3.87 13.60 9.38
N ILE A 108 3.96 14.75 8.71
CA ILE A 108 5.00 15.74 8.95
C ILE A 108 4.37 17.06 9.39
N THR A 109 4.96 17.69 10.40
CA THR A 109 4.58 19.03 10.83
C THR A 109 5.29 20.10 9.99
N PRO A 110 4.73 21.31 9.87
CA PRO A 110 5.43 22.41 9.20
C PRO A 110 6.83 22.67 9.78
N TRP A 111 6.98 22.54 11.11
CA TRP A 111 8.27 22.74 11.77
C TRP A 111 9.31 21.68 11.39
N GLN A 112 8.90 20.40 11.32
CA GLN A 112 9.78 19.33 10.84
C GLN A 112 10.16 19.52 9.37
N LEU A 113 9.24 20.03 8.55
CA LEU A 113 9.51 20.29 7.14
C LEU A 113 10.54 21.41 6.94
N LEU A 114 10.43 22.49 7.71
CA LEU A 114 11.30 23.66 7.58
C LEU A 114 12.74 23.42 8.07
N TRP A 115 12.99 22.38 8.89
CA TRP A 115 14.33 22.02 9.39
C TRP A 115 14.72 20.62 8.93
N PRO A 116 15.31 20.45 7.73
CA PRO A 116 15.50 19.11 7.17
C PRO A 116 16.34 18.18 8.05
N VAL A 117 17.49 18.66 8.55
CA VAL A 117 18.44 17.84 9.33
C VAL A 117 17.84 17.32 10.64
N SER A 118 17.07 18.14 11.35
CA SER A 118 16.50 17.80 12.66
C SER A 118 15.00 17.48 12.60
N GLY A 119 14.40 17.50 11.42
CA GLY A 119 12.97 17.37 11.19
C GLY A 119 12.66 16.29 10.15
N SER A 120 12.62 16.63 8.86
CA SER A 120 12.23 15.69 7.80
C SER A 120 13.16 14.49 7.69
N GLN A 121 14.48 14.66 7.85
CA GLN A 121 15.45 13.55 7.86
C GLN A 121 15.26 12.62 9.07
N VAL A 122 14.79 13.15 10.21
CA VAL A 122 14.46 12.33 11.40
C VAL A 122 13.22 11.48 11.13
N VAL A 123 12.18 12.08 10.52
CA VAL A 123 10.98 11.33 10.11
C VAL A 123 11.35 10.28 9.05
N ALA A 124 12.24 10.62 8.11
CA ALA A 124 12.72 9.68 7.10
C ALA A 124 13.46 8.49 7.72
N ASP A 125 14.29 8.71 8.75
CA ASP A 125 14.93 7.64 9.51
C ASP A 125 13.91 6.74 10.20
N GLU A 126 12.87 7.31 10.84
CA GLU A 126 11.80 6.53 11.48
C GLU A 126 11.07 5.62 10.48
N VAL A 127 10.73 6.15 9.30
CA VAL A 127 10.09 5.38 8.22
C VAL A 127 11.00 4.26 7.73
N LEU A 128 12.26 4.58 7.43
CA LEU A 128 13.19 3.62 6.88
C LEU A 128 13.51 2.52 7.89
N HIS A 129 13.69 2.88 9.17
CA HIS A 129 13.90 1.94 10.26
C HIS A 129 12.73 0.97 10.39
N PHE A 130 11.50 1.48 10.41
CA PHE A 130 10.30 0.64 10.45
C PHE A 130 10.23 -0.33 9.26
N LEU A 131 10.42 0.16 8.04
CA LEU A 131 10.36 -0.69 6.85
C LEU A 131 11.46 -1.76 6.84
N HIS A 132 12.67 -1.42 7.28
CA HIS A 132 13.80 -2.35 7.35
C HIS A 132 13.59 -3.44 8.40
N GLN A 133 13.05 -3.09 9.56
CA GLN A 133 12.74 -4.03 10.66
C GLN A 133 11.59 -4.98 10.28
N ASN A 134 10.58 -4.48 9.56
CA ASN A 134 9.35 -5.21 9.25
C ASN A 134 9.37 -5.86 7.86
N LYS A 135 10.22 -6.88 7.70
CA LYS A 135 10.38 -7.62 6.43
C LYS A 135 9.12 -8.38 5.99
N SER A 136 8.29 -8.81 6.95
CA SER A 136 7.02 -9.50 6.71
C SER A 136 5.93 -8.61 6.11
N CYS A 137 6.04 -7.28 6.25
CA CYS A 137 5.16 -6.32 5.58
C CYS A 137 5.52 -6.25 4.10
N GLN A 138 4.89 -7.11 3.29
CA GLN A 138 5.14 -7.18 1.87
C GLN A 138 3.91 -7.69 1.11
N PRO A 139 3.70 -7.22 -0.14
CA PRO A 139 4.46 -6.17 -0.82
C PRO A 139 4.21 -4.76 -0.26
N LEU A 140 5.06 -3.80 -0.60
CA LEU A 140 4.92 -2.38 -0.25
C LEU A 140 4.30 -1.59 -1.41
N TYR A 141 3.34 -0.72 -1.10
CA TYR A 141 2.77 0.23 -2.04
C TYR A 141 2.88 1.65 -1.47
N LEU A 142 3.35 2.60 -2.27
CA LEU A 142 3.46 3.99 -1.83
C LEU A 142 2.21 4.77 -2.23
N HIS A 143 1.68 5.58 -1.32
CA HIS A 143 0.66 6.56 -1.66
C HIS A 143 1.00 7.89 -1.00
N GLY A 144 1.48 8.86 -1.78
CA GLY A 144 1.82 10.17 -1.24
C GLY A 144 0.93 11.28 -1.74
N PHE A 145 0.71 12.26 -0.87
CA PHE A 145 -0.05 13.47 -1.14
C PHE A 145 0.82 14.70 -0.93
N SER A 146 0.82 15.66 -1.86
CA SER A 146 1.46 16.97 -1.66
C SER A 146 2.90 16.83 -1.13
N VAL A 147 3.20 17.46 0.01
CA VAL A 147 4.50 17.40 0.70
C VAL A 147 5.00 15.97 1.00
N GLY A 148 4.13 14.97 0.98
CA GLY A 148 4.52 13.57 1.09
C GLY A 148 5.53 13.14 0.02
N GLY A 149 5.54 13.78 -1.16
CA GLY A 149 6.57 13.60 -2.18
C GLY A 149 7.97 13.94 -1.66
N TYR A 150 8.12 15.14 -1.08
CA TYR A 150 9.35 15.57 -0.43
C TYR A 150 9.79 14.62 0.69
N VAL A 151 8.88 14.22 1.59
CA VAL A 151 9.19 13.29 2.69
C VAL A 151 9.72 11.95 2.17
N TRP A 152 9.13 11.41 1.10
CA TRP A 152 9.65 10.19 0.49
C TRP A 152 11.01 10.41 -0.19
N GLY A 153 11.24 11.59 -0.77
CA GLY A 153 12.56 12.03 -1.24
C GLY A 153 13.63 11.91 -0.15
N GLU A 154 13.32 12.38 1.05
CA GLU A 154 14.22 12.30 2.21
C GLU A 154 14.52 10.84 2.59
N VAL A 155 13.51 9.95 2.54
CA VAL A 155 13.70 8.50 2.74
C VAL A 155 14.61 7.91 1.66
N MET A 156 14.46 8.31 0.40
CA MET A 156 15.33 7.87 -0.69
C MET A 156 16.77 8.35 -0.52
N VAL A 157 16.98 9.58 -0.01
CA VAL A 157 18.32 10.08 0.33
C VAL A 157 18.96 9.20 1.40
N LYS A 158 18.22 8.82 2.45
CA LYS A 158 18.71 7.89 3.49
C LYS A 158 19.02 6.50 2.93
N MET A 159 18.16 5.95 2.08
CA MET A 159 18.40 4.65 1.44
C MET A 159 19.67 4.68 0.57
N LYS A 160 19.90 5.77 -0.16
CA LYS A 160 21.08 5.94 -1.03
C LYS A 160 22.39 5.90 -0.25
N GLN A 161 22.41 6.30 1.03
CA GLN A 161 23.61 6.28 1.87
C GLN A 161 24.10 4.85 2.16
N ASP A 162 23.22 3.85 2.13
CA ASP A 162 23.55 2.43 2.35
C ASP A 162 22.63 1.52 1.53
N LEU A 163 22.78 1.58 0.20
CA LEU A 163 21.95 0.81 -0.73
C LEU A 163 21.96 -0.71 -0.44
N PRO A 164 23.10 -1.38 -0.19
CA PRO A 164 23.10 -2.81 0.09
C PRO A 164 22.23 -3.19 1.31
N ARG A 165 22.24 -2.36 2.36
CA ARG A 165 21.41 -2.58 3.55
C ARG A 165 19.92 -2.40 3.28
N TYR A 166 19.55 -1.43 2.46
CA TYR A 166 18.16 -1.06 2.20
C TYR A 166 17.57 -1.62 0.91
N GLN A 167 18.36 -2.34 0.10
CA GLN A 167 17.89 -3.03 -1.11
C GLN A 167 16.64 -3.90 -0.85
N PRO A 168 16.54 -4.68 0.26
CA PRO A 168 15.33 -5.45 0.54
C PRO A 168 14.09 -4.58 0.82
N VAL A 169 14.23 -3.31 1.20
CA VAL A 169 13.09 -2.39 1.28
C VAL A 169 12.65 -1.99 -0.11
N ILE A 170 13.61 -1.64 -0.98
CA ILE A 170 13.38 -1.22 -2.37
C ILE A 170 12.72 -2.34 -3.18
N ASP A 171 13.24 -3.56 -3.08
CA ASP A 171 12.77 -4.73 -3.86
C ASP A 171 11.30 -5.09 -3.56
N ARG A 172 10.80 -4.69 -2.40
CA ARG A 172 9.42 -4.97 -1.97
C ARG A 172 8.44 -3.90 -2.45
N ILE A 173 8.90 -2.77 -2.97
CA ILE A 173 8.03 -1.69 -3.49
C ILE A 173 7.52 -2.09 -4.87
N VAL A 174 6.23 -2.42 -4.95
CA VAL A 174 5.61 -2.93 -6.20
C VAL A 174 4.82 -1.87 -6.95
N GLY A 175 4.66 -0.68 -6.38
CA GLY A 175 3.94 0.41 -7.02
C GLY A 175 3.82 1.66 -6.17
N GLN A 176 3.43 2.75 -6.82
CA GLN A 176 3.24 4.06 -6.19
C GLN A 176 2.07 4.82 -6.83
N ALA A 177 1.37 5.60 -6.02
CA ALA A 177 0.40 6.61 -6.44
C ALA A 177 0.79 7.95 -5.81
N TRP A 178 0.78 9.01 -6.62
CA TRP A 178 1.09 10.36 -6.17
C TRP A 178 -0.07 11.28 -6.51
N ASP A 179 -0.66 11.89 -5.50
CA ASP A 179 -1.67 12.93 -5.66
C ASP A 179 -1.01 14.29 -5.41
N SER A 180 -0.77 15.00 -6.52
CA SER A 180 -0.29 16.38 -6.52
C SER A 180 0.99 16.56 -5.69
N ALA A 181 1.99 15.68 -5.89
CA ALA A 181 3.25 15.72 -5.16
C ALA A 181 3.91 17.10 -5.27
N ALA A 182 4.28 17.66 -4.12
CA ALA A 182 4.95 18.95 -4.05
C ALA A 182 6.46 18.75 -4.13
N ASP A 183 7.10 19.57 -4.96
CA ASP A 183 8.54 19.68 -5.05
C ASP A 183 8.98 21.08 -4.62
N VAL A 184 10.18 21.20 -4.05
CA VAL A 184 10.75 22.49 -3.64
C VAL A 184 11.83 22.84 -4.64
N THR A 185 11.48 23.64 -5.64
CA THR A 185 12.37 23.98 -6.76
C THR A 185 13.31 25.15 -6.46
N GLU A 186 13.18 25.80 -5.30
CA GLU A 186 13.79 27.12 -5.03
C GLU A 186 15.08 27.08 -4.19
N ILE A 187 15.61 25.89 -3.87
CA ILE A 187 16.93 25.75 -3.23
C ILE A 187 17.90 25.17 -4.26
N GLN A 188 18.35 26.02 -5.18
CA GLN A 188 19.50 25.77 -6.06
C GLN A 188 20.72 26.53 -5.55
#